data_AF-A0A8S1LPJ1-F1
#
_entry.id   AF-A0A8S1LPJ1-F1
#
_cell.length_a   1.000
_cell.length_b   1.000
_cell.length_c   1.000
_cell.angle_alpha   90.00
_cell.angle_beta   90.00
_cell.angle_gamma   90.00
#
_symmetry.space_group_name_H-M   'P 1'
#
loop_
_entity.id
_entity.type
_entity.pdbx_description
1 polymer ?
#
loop_
_entity_poly.entity_id
_entity_poly.type
_entity_poly.pdbx_seq_one_letter_code
_entity_poly.pdbx_strand_id
1 'polypeptide(L)'
;MCLPLKFIQLFIRINCFCFIIFGIVLISQVFVTLNDDINNGKDGVVFTFSVGLAIIIVGASGLLSSYCPNFCIIFVYSCFIIFIGVLTIYVTICLTILQDQLMNKNFDDCISSSLPSAQKTKEQILWAETQFCKQNCLCYIEKIQDWDPDYLENNRISYTTNKQISDIIKYPDCNKSIKVDGVSYNQIATLEEKYSCSGWCKQHPVYLFSNINNGIPKDGCFTYFQQEYIYYVNRSYIDYLIVDILYIFNLGFAICQCYQTSRHKKSRIYPQILYELASQ
;
A
#
# COMPACT_ATOMS: atom_id res chain seq x y z
N MET A 1 5.27 -38.50 3.92
CA MET A 1 6.13 -38.83 2.77
C MET A 1 6.62 -37.53 2.17
N CYS A 2 7.93 -37.31 2.05
CA CYS A 2 8.45 -36.10 1.41
C CYS A 2 8.49 -36.28 -0.12
N LEU A 3 8.13 -35.24 -0.86
CA LEU A 3 8.25 -35.18 -2.32
C LEU A 3 9.70 -35.39 -2.77
N PRO A 4 9.95 -35.80 -4.04
CA PRO A 4 11.29 -35.97 -4.55
C PRO A 4 12.08 -34.66 -4.48
N LEU A 5 13.34 -34.74 -4.03
CA LEU A 5 14.21 -33.57 -3.77
C LEU A 5 14.28 -32.59 -4.94
N LYS A 6 14.35 -33.11 -6.18
CA LYS A 6 14.40 -32.30 -7.41
C LYS A 6 13.15 -31.43 -7.59
N PHE A 7 11.98 -31.94 -7.23
CA PHE A 7 10.72 -31.20 -7.31
C PHE A 7 10.68 -30.07 -6.28
N ILE A 8 11.07 -30.38 -5.03
CA ILE A 8 11.17 -29.39 -3.94
C ILE A 8 12.14 -28.25 -4.33
N GLN A 9 13.31 -28.61 -4.86
CA GLN A 9 14.32 -27.65 -5.31
C GLN A 9 13.81 -26.78 -6.47
N LEU A 10 13.10 -27.36 -7.44
CA LEU A 10 12.52 -26.62 -8.56
C LEU A 10 11.46 -25.62 -8.08
N PHE A 11 10.56 -26.05 -7.19
CA PHE A 11 9.54 -25.19 -6.62
C PHE A 11 10.14 -24.01 -5.86
N ILE A 12 11.13 -24.26 -4.99
CA ILE A 12 11.83 -23.20 -4.25
C ILE A 12 12.53 -22.23 -5.23
N ARG A 13 13.14 -22.74 -6.31
CA ARG A 13 13.77 -21.87 -7.33
C ARG A 13 12.77 -20.94 -7.99
N ILE A 14 11.62 -21.46 -8.41
CA ILE A 14 10.57 -20.64 -9.05
C ILE A 14 10.09 -19.56 -8.07
N ASN A 15 9.78 -19.91 -6.83
CA ASN A 15 9.33 -18.94 -5.83
C ASN A 15 10.39 -17.86 -5.54
N CYS A 16 11.64 -18.27 -5.34
CA CYS A 16 12.73 -17.33 -5.07
C CYS A 16 13.00 -16.41 -6.27
N PHE A 17 12.86 -16.92 -7.49
CA PHE A 17 12.96 -16.10 -8.69
C PHE A 17 11.82 -15.07 -8.78
N CYS A 18 10.58 -15.47 -8.47
CA CYS A 18 9.46 -14.55 -8.36
C CYS A 18 9.74 -13.46 -7.30
N PHE A 19 10.26 -13.81 -6.12
CA PHE A 19 10.62 -12.82 -5.10
C PHE A 19 11.66 -11.81 -5.58
N ILE A 20 12.68 -12.24 -6.32
CA ILE A 20 13.66 -11.32 -6.90
C ILE A 20 12.98 -10.36 -7.88
N ILE A 21 12.12 -10.86 -8.77
CA ILE A 21 11.36 -10.02 -9.70
C ILE A 21 10.50 -9.00 -8.93
N PHE A 22 9.75 -9.45 -7.92
CA PHE A 22 8.94 -8.56 -7.09
C PHE A 22 9.77 -7.50 -6.37
N GLY A 23 10.92 -7.87 -5.81
CA GLY A 23 11.83 -6.92 -5.18
C GLY A 23 12.36 -5.87 -6.16
N ILE A 24 12.71 -6.26 -7.38
CA ILE A 24 13.13 -5.33 -8.46
C ILE A 24 11.98 -4.38 -8.83
N VAL A 25 10.75 -4.90 -8.95
CA VAL A 25 9.57 -4.07 -9.25
C VAL A 25 9.33 -3.04 -8.15
N LEU A 26 9.42 -3.43 -6.87
CA LEU A 26 9.27 -2.50 -5.74
C LEU A 26 10.33 -1.40 -5.73
N ILE A 27 11.59 -1.76 -5.98
CA ILE A 27 12.68 -0.78 -6.09
C ILE A 27 12.46 0.15 -7.30
N SER A 28 11.96 -0.38 -8.42
CA SER A 28 11.69 0.42 -9.63
C SER A 28 10.59 1.45 -9.38
N GLN A 29 9.55 1.09 -8.62
CA GLN A 29 8.48 2.02 -8.24
C GLN A 29 9.01 3.20 -7.43
N VAL A 30 9.98 2.99 -6.54
CA VAL A 30 10.63 4.07 -5.78
C VAL A 30 11.26 5.11 -6.70
N PHE A 31 11.92 4.70 -7.79
CA PHE A 31 12.52 5.63 -8.74
C PHE A 31 11.47 6.45 -9.50
N VAL A 32 10.33 5.85 -9.85
CA VAL A 32 9.21 6.57 -10.47
C VAL A 32 8.65 7.60 -9.48
N THR A 33 8.38 7.20 -8.24
CA THR A 33 7.83 8.11 -7.22
C THR A 33 8.76 9.26 -6.87
N LEU A 34 10.08 9.02 -6.80
CA LEU A 34 11.06 10.08 -6.54
C LEU A 34 11.15 11.10 -7.68
N ASN A 35 10.82 10.69 -8.91
CA ASN A 35 10.82 11.57 -10.07
C ASN A 35 9.59 12.49 -10.09
N ASP A 36 8.46 12.05 -9.52
CA ASP A 36 7.19 12.77 -9.58
C ASP A 36 6.99 13.76 -8.41
N ASP A 37 7.54 13.50 -7.20
CA ASP A 37 7.38 14.44 -6.08
C ASP A 37 8.42 14.26 -4.95
N ILE A 38 9.45 15.12 -4.92
CA ILE A 38 10.62 15.01 -4.00
C ILE A 38 10.26 15.29 -2.52
N ASN A 39 9.13 15.93 -2.24
CA ASN A 39 8.90 16.57 -0.93
C ASN A 39 7.94 15.85 0.04
N ASN A 40 7.15 14.86 -0.41
CA ASN A 40 6.00 14.39 0.38
C ASN A 40 6.08 12.96 0.95
N GLY A 41 7.23 12.28 0.94
CA GLY A 41 7.24 10.90 1.45
C GLY A 41 8.59 10.23 1.65
N LYS A 42 9.60 10.93 2.18
CA LYS A 42 10.94 10.35 2.39
C LYS A 42 10.90 9.01 3.16
N ASP A 43 10.08 8.91 4.20
CA ASP A 43 10.02 7.71 5.05
C ASP A 43 9.38 6.53 4.32
N GLY A 44 8.31 6.76 3.56
CA GLY A 44 7.64 5.71 2.77
C GLY A 44 8.51 5.20 1.63
N VAL A 45 9.29 6.09 1.00
CA VAL A 45 10.25 5.73 -0.04
C VAL A 45 11.39 4.89 0.53
N VAL A 46 11.99 5.33 1.65
CA VAL A 46 13.07 4.59 2.31
C VAL A 46 12.59 3.22 2.77
N PHE A 47 11.38 3.13 3.33
CA PHE A 47 10.76 1.87 3.72
C PHE A 47 10.59 0.93 2.52
N THR A 48 9.97 1.40 1.44
CA THR A 48 9.70 0.58 0.24
C THR A 48 10.99 0.07 -0.40
N PHE A 49 12.02 0.93 -0.48
CA PHE A 49 13.34 0.54 -0.96
C PHE A 49 13.99 -0.53 -0.08
N SER A 50 13.93 -0.35 1.24
CA SER A 50 14.51 -1.30 2.21
C SER A 50 13.83 -2.67 2.15
N VAL A 51 12.50 -2.69 2.03
CA VAL A 51 11.71 -3.92 1.85
C VAL A 51 12.07 -4.61 0.52
N GLY A 52 12.14 -3.85 -0.57
CA GLY A 52 12.53 -4.38 -1.88
C GLY A 52 13.91 -5.05 -1.85
N LEU A 53 14.90 -4.39 -1.23
CA LEU A 53 16.25 -4.95 -1.05
C LEU A 53 16.24 -6.23 -0.20
N ALA A 54 15.50 -6.22 0.92
CA ALA A 54 15.39 -7.39 1.79
C ALA A 54 14.80 -8.60 1.05
N ILE A 55 13.75 -8.38 0.24
CA ILE A 55 13.13 -9.44 -0.58
C ILE A 55 14.13 -10.02 -1.59
N ILE A 56 14.94 -9.18 -2.25
CA ILE A 56 15.97 -9.65 -3.18
C ILE A 56 17.02 -10.50 -2.46
N ILE A 57 17.50 -10.07 -1.28
CA ILE A 57 18.48 -10.82 -0.49
C ILE A 57 17.91 -12.19 -0.10
N VAL A 58 16.65 -12.24 0.35
CA VAL A 58 16.00 -13.50 0.70
C VAL A 58 15.83 -14.39 -0.52
N GLY A 59 15.37 -13.87 -1.66
CA GLY A 59 15.27 -14.61 -2.90
C GLY A 59 16.62 -15.15 -3.38
N ALA A 60 17.68 -14.35 -3.34
CA ALA A 60 19.03 -14.77 -3.71
C ALA A 60 19.57 -15.87 -2.78
N SER A 61 19.35 -15.74 -1.47
CA SER A 61 19.74 -16.76 -0.49
C SER A 61 19.00 -18.09 -0.73
N GLY A 62 17.72 -18.04 -1.08
CA GLY A 62 16.92 -19.20 -1.41
C GLY A 62 17.36 -19.89 -2.71
N LEU A 63 17.68 -19.11 -3.75
CA LEU A 63 18.27 -19.66 -4.99
C LEU A 63 19.61 -20.35 -4.71
N LEU A 64 20.52 -19.68 -3.99
CA LEU A 64 21.81 -20.25 -3.59
C LEU A 64 21.63 -21.55 -2.79
N SER A 65 20.68 -21.58 -1.85
CA SER A 65 20.37 -22.78 -1.06
C SER A 65 19.93 -23.97 -1.92
N SER A 66 19.28 -23.70 -3.06
CA SER A 66 18.77 -24.71 -3.97
C SER A 66 19.81 -25.21 -4.99
N TYR A 67 20.77 -24.37 -5.39
CA TYR A 67 21.90 -24.78 -6.25
C TYR A 67 23.01 -25.47 -5.45
N CYS A 68 23.34 -24.93 -4.28
CA CYS A 68 24.42 -25.41 -3.43
C CYS A 68 23.87 -25.72 -2.03
N PRO A 69 23.29 -26.92 -1.80
CA PRO A 69 22.65 -27.28 -0.54
C PRO A 69 23.69 -27.49 0.57
N ASN A 70 24.19 -26.38 1.11
CA ASN A 70 24.96 -26.35 2.35
C ASN A 70 23.99 -26.11 3.51
N PHE A 71 24.22 -26.81 4.63
CA PHE A 71 23.41 -26.69 5.83
C PHE A 71 23.35 -25.24 6.34
N CYS A 72 24.48 -24.52 6.31
CA CYS A 72 24.53 -23.13 6.73
C CYS A 72 23.64 -22.22 5.88
N ILE A 73 23.67 -22.37 4.55
CA ILE A 73 22.88 -21.54 3.62
C ILE A 73 21.38 -21.83 3.79
N ILE A 74 21.01 -23.11 3.89
CA ILE A 74 19.61 -23.51 4.14
C ILE A 74 19.12 -22.97 5.48
N PHE A 75 19.96 -23.02 6.51
CA PHE A 75 19.63 -22.47 7.84
C PHE A 75 19.39 -20.96 7.78
N VAL A 76 20.31 -20.19 7.18
CA VAL A 76 20.18 -18.74 7.02
C VAL A 76 18.89 -18.37 6.25
N TYR A 77 18.64 -19.04 5.12
CA TYR A 77 17.40 -18.87 4.36
C TYR A 77 16.15 -19.17 5.20
N SER A 78 16.18 -20.26 5.98
CA SER A 78 15.06 -20.63 6.86
C SER A 78 14.81 -19.58 7.94
N CYS A 79 15.86 -19.01 8.53
CA CYS A 79 15.72 -17.91 9.50
C CYS A 79 15.06 -16.67 8.90
N PHE A 80 15.49 -16.27 7.69
CA PHE A 80 14.88 -15.13 7.00
C PHE A 80 13.43 -15.37 6.63
N ILE A 81 13.12 -16.57 6.13
CA ILE A 81 11.75 -16.98 5.87
C ILE A 81 10.94 -16.87 7.16
N ILE A 82 11.36 -17.53 8.25
CA ILE A 82 10.66 -17.49 9.56
C ILE A 82 10.38 -16.05 10.01
N PHE A 83 11.37 -15.17 9.92
CA PHE A 83 11.21 -13.77 10.28
C PHE A 83 10.15 -13.06 9.42
N ILE A 84 10.23 -13.20 8.09
CA ILE A 84 9.23 -12.60 7.18
C ILE A 84 7.84 -13.16 7.42
N GLY A 85 7.71 -14.47 7.63
CA GLY A 85 6.41 -15.09 7.90
C GLY A 85 5.76 -14.62 9.18
N VAL A 86 6.55 -14.40 10.24
CA VAL A 86 6.03 -13.82 11.48
C VAL A 86 5.52 -12.40 11.23
N LEU A 87 6.22 -11.61 10.41
CA LEU A 87 5.77 -10.26 10.05
C LEU A 87 4.48 -10.29 9.22
N THR A 88 4.35 -11.17 8.22
CA THR A 88 3.14 -11.24 7.39
C THR A 88 1.93 -11.71 8.21
N ILE A 89 2.10 -12.73 9.06
CA ILE A 89 1.05 -13.20 9.97
C ILE A 89 0.62 -12.06 10.92
N TYR A 90 1.57 -11.29 11.45
CA TYR A 90 1.26 -10.14 12.29
C TYR A 90 0.41 -9.11 11.53
N VAL A 91 0.80 -8.77 10.30
CA VAL A 91 0.02 -7.85 9.44
C VAL A 91 -1.37 -8.42 9.16
N THR A 92 -1.50 -9.70 8.85
CA THR A 92 -2.79 -10.36 8.62
C THR A 92 -3.69 -10.26 9.85
N ILE A 93 -3.16 -10.50 11.05
CA ILE A 93 -3.91 -10.34 12.31
C ILE A 93 -4.37 -8.89 12.49
N CYS A 94 -3.48 -7.92 12.24
CA CYS A 94 -3.85 -6.50 12.28
C CYS A 94 -4.96 -6.15 11.29
N LEU A 95 -4.90 -6.70 10.06
CA LEU A 95 -5.94 -6.52 9.05
C LEU A 95 -7.26 -7.19 9.44
N THR A 96 -7.24 -8.36 10.09
CA THR A 96 -8.44 -9.01 10.62
C THR A 96 -9.10 -8.15 11.70
N ILE A 97 -8.31 -7.64 12.65
CA ILE A 97 -8.84 -6.74 13.69
C ILE A 97 -9.41 -5.47 13.06
N LEU A 98 -8.72 -4.90 12.08
CA LEU A 98 -9.19 -3.72 11.36
C LEU A 98 -10.49 -4.01 10.60
N GLN A 99 -10.57 -5.13 9.88
CA GLN A 99 -11.77 -5.55 9.16
C GLN A 99 -12.95 -5.75 10.12
N ASP A 100 -12.72 -6.38 11.28
CA ASP A 100 -13.74 -6.57 12.30
C ASP A 100 -14.24 -5.21 12.84
N GLN A 101 -13.33 -4.27 13.10
CA GLN A 101 -13.69 -2.91 13.47
C GLN A 101 -14.49 -2.18 12.38
N LEU A 102 -14.23 -2.45 11.10
CA LEU A 102 -14.95 -1.85 9.98
C LEU A 102 -16.34 -2.44 9.75
N MET A 103 -16.54 -3.73 10.08
CA MET A 103 -17.78 -4.46 9.79
C MET A 103 -18.72 -4.52 11.00
N ASN A 104 -18.19 -4.60 12.23
CA ASN A 104 -19.00 -4.76 13.45
C ASN A 104 -19.36 -3.44 14.12
N LYS A 105 -18.45 -2.47 14.07
CA LYS A 105 -18.85 -1.09 14.33
C LYS A 105 -19.26 -0.59 12.97
N ASN A 106 -20.56 -0.37 12.78
CA ASN A 106 -20.96 0.55 11.74
C ASN A 106 -19.98 1.72 11.80
N PHE A 107 -19.44 2.11 10.65
CA PHE A 107 -18.57 3.26 10.50
C PHE A 107 -19.41 4.52 10.78
N ASP A 108 -19.96 4.59 12.00
CA ASP A 108 -21.21 5.26 12.30
C ASP A 108 -20.87 6.69 12.64
N ASP A 109 -21.54 7.53 11.86
CA ASP A 109 -21.37 8.94 11.72
C ASP A 109 -20.05 9.37 11.09
N CYS A 110 -20.20 9.93 9.90
CA CYS A 110 -19.28 10.87 9.29
C CYS A 110 -18.74 11.95 10.26
N ILE A 111 -19.47 12.19 11.35
CA ILE A 111 -19.12 13.11 12.43
C ILE A 111 -18.10 12.48 13.41
N SER A 112 -18.22 11.21 13.76
CA SER A 112 -17.52 10.59 14.90
C SER A 112 -16.41 9.60 14.53
N SER A 113 -16.12 9.42 13.23
CA SER A 113 -15.19 8.41 12.72
C SER A 113 -13.95 8.23 13.59
N SER A 114 -13.83 7.05 14.20
CA SER A 114 -12.77 6.68 15.16
C SER A 114 -11.46 6.27 14.49
N LEU A 115 -11.40 6.28 13.15
CA LEU A 115 -10.19 5.93 12.41
C LEU A 115 -9.27 7.16 12.29
N PRO A 116 -8.01 7.07 12.75
CA PRO A 116 -7.07 8.19 12.69
C PRO A 116 -6.87 8.76 11.28
N SER A 117 -6.89 7.89 10.26
CA SER A 117 -6.80 8.30 8.85
C SER A 117 -8.02 9.09 8.40
N ALA A 118 -9.23 8.60 8.72
CA ALA A 118 -10.48 9.29 8.39
C ALA A 118 -10.62 10.62 9.13
N GLN A 119 -10.19 10.69 10.40
CA GLN A 119 -10.19 11.93 11.19
C GLN A 119 -9.26 12.98 10.57
N LYS A 120 -8.02 12.59 10.23
CA LYS A 120 -7.09 13.51 9.56
C LYS A 120 -7.65 14.00 8.23
N THR A 121 -8.15 13.09 7.39
CA THR A 121 -8.81 13.44 6.11
C THR A 121 -9.97 14.41 6.30
N LYS A 122 -10.85 14.15 7.29
CA LYS A 122 -11.95 15.04 7.66
C LYS A 122 -11.45 16.44 8.03
N GLU A 123 -10.42 16.53 8.86
CA GLU A 123 -9.83 17.81 9.25
C GLU A 123 -9.28 18.58 8.04
N GLN A 124 -8.64 17.90 7.08
CA GLN A 124 -8.17 18.54 5.85
C GLN A 124 -9.32 19.08 4.99
N ILE A 125 -10.38 18.29 4.83
CA ILE A 125 -11.54 18.68 4.03
C ILE A 125 -12.26 19.86 4.68
N LEU A 126 -12.55 19.79 5.98
CA LEU A 126 -13.18 20.88 6.72
C LEU A 126 -12.35 22.15 6.66
N TRP A 127 -11.02 22.03 6.72
CA TRP A 127 -10.17 23.20 6.62
C TRP A 127 -10.18 23.79 5.20
N ALA A 128 -10.16 22.95 4.15
CA ALA A 128 -10.35 23.38 2.77
C ALA A 128 -11.70 24.09 2.56
N GLU A 129 -12.80 23.58 3.12
CA GLU A 129 -14.13 24.21 3.07
C GLU A 129 -14.12 25.65 3.64
N THR A 130 -13.31 25.90 4.68
CA THR A 130 -13.24 27.24 5.30
C THR A 130 -12.34 28.22 4.57
N GLN A 131 -11.43 27.76 3.70
CA GLN A 131 -10.41 28.60 3.09
C GLN A 131 -10.55 28.72 1.57
N PHE A 132 -10.98 27.66 0.89
CA PHE A 132 -11.06 27.61 -0.58
C PHE A 132 -12.20 28.50 -1.11
N CYS A 133 -11.91 29.28 -2.15
CA CYS A 133 -12.86 30.24 -2.73
C CYS A 133 -13.41 31.22 -1.68
N LYS A 134 -12.56 31.71 -0.78
CA LYS A 134 -12.89 32.75 0.22
C LYS A 134 -12.03 33.99 0.01
N GLN A 135 -12.14 34.99 0.89
CA GLN A 135 -11.48 36.29 0.74
C GLN A 135 -9.96 36.21 0.48
N ASN A 136 -9.28 35.20 1.03
CA ASN A 136 -7.83 35.01 0.85
C ASN A 136 -7.48 34.08 -0.32
N CYS A 137 -8.47 33.62 -1.08
CA CYS A 137 -8.37 32.54 -2.05
C CYS A 137 -9.39 32.74 -3.18
N LEU A 138 -9.09 33.61 -4.14
CA LEU A 138 -10.01 33.88 -5.25
C LEU A 138 -9.97 32.75 -6.27
N CYS A 139 -11.09 32.07 -6.50
CA CYS A 139 -11.15 30.92 -7.43
C CYS A 139 -11.44 31.34 -8.87
N TYR A 140 -10.91 30.60 -9.83
CA TYR A 140 -11.19 30.79 -11.25
C TYR A 140 -12.34 29.90 -11.74
N ILE A 141 -13.40 30.52 -12.25
CA ILE A 141 -14.54 29.86 -12.86
C ILE A 141 -14.58 30.18 -14.35
N GLU A 142 -14.51 29.17 -15.21
CA GLU A 142 -14.47 29.35 -16.67
C GLU A 142 -15.85 29.69 -17.26
N LYS A 143 -16.88 28.96 -16.83
CA LYS A 143 -18.25 29.08 -17.35
C LYS A 143 -19.23 29.31 -16.22
N ILE A 144 -19.45 30.58 -15.88
CA ILE A 144 -20.38 30.96 -14.80
C ILE A 144 -21.82 30.48 -15.02
N GLN A 145 -22.19 30.22 -16.28
CA GLN A 145 -23.53 29.78 -16.68
C GLN A 145 -23.88 28.36 -16.23
N ASP A 146 -22.86 27.53 -15.96
CA ASP A 146 -23.03 26.14 -15.52
C ASP A 146 -23.24 26.03 -14.00
N TRP A 147 -23.28 27.18 -13.30
CA TRP A 147 -23.36 27.27 -11.85
C TRP A 147 -24.73 27.73 -11.40
N ASP A 148 -25.16 27.18 -10.26
CA ASP A 148 -26.39 27.59 -9.61
C ASP A 148 -26.26 29.03 -9.04
N PRO A 149 -27.11 29.98 -9.49
CA PRO A 149 -27.05 31.38 -9.09
C PRO A 149 -27.10 31.60 -7.57
N ASP A 150 -27.81 30.74 -6.83
CA ASP A 150 -27.95 30.89 -5.38
C ASP A 150 -26.61 30.74 -4.64
N TYR A 151 -25.65 30.00 -5.21
CA TYR A 151 -24.31 29.88 -4.64
C TYR A 151 -23.42 31.07 -4.97
N LEU A 152 -23.62 31.67 -6.15
CA LEU A 152 -22.86 32.84 -6.61
C LEU A 152 -23.32 34.13 -5.93
N GLU A 153 -24.63 34.32 -5.77
CA GLU A 153 -25.23 35.57 -5.28
C GLU A 153 -25.13 35.75 -3.76
N ASN A 154 -25.11 34.65 -2.99
CA ASN A 154 -25.03 34.70 -1.53
C ASN A 154 -23.61 34.94 -0.97
N ASN A 155 -22.65 35.37 -1.80
CA ASN A 155 -21.23 35.56 -1.42
C ASN A 155 -20.60 34.34 -0.72
N ARG A 156 -21.12 33.14 -0.99
CA ARG A 156 -20.61 31.90 -0.37
C ARG A 156 -19.27 31.50 -0.95
N ILE A 157 -18.98 31.93 -2.17
CA ILE A 157 -17.74 31.68 -2.89
C ILE A 157 -17.21 32.99 -3.48
N SER A 158 -15.93 33.23 -3.29
CA SER A 158 -15.17 34.32 -3.88
C SER A 158 -14.52 33.79 -5.16
N TYR A 159 -14.94 34.33 -6.30
CA TYR A 159 -14.52 33.85 -7.62
C TYR A 159 -14.23 34.99 -8.60
N THR A 160 -13.53 34.67 -9.67
CA THR A 160 -13.29 35.51 -10.85
C THR A 160 -13.45 34.67 -12.11
N THR A 161 -13.95 35.28 -13.18
CA THR A 161 -13.96 34.70 -14.53
C THR A 161 -12.75 35.15 -15.36
N ASN A 162 -11.91 36.02 -14.80
CA ASN A 162 -10.69 36.50 -15.45
C ASN A 162 -9.48 35.71 -14.95
N LYS A 163 -8.95 34.87 -15.84
CA LYS A 163 -7.77 34.03 -15.59
C LYS A 163 -6.50 34.82 -15.25
N GLN A 164 -6.42 36.09 -15.64
CA GLN A 164 -5.30 36.97 -15.29
C GLN A 164 -5.33 37.42 -13.83
N ILE A 165 -6.50 37.42 -13.20
CA ILE A 165 -6.69 37.83 -11.79
C ILE A 165 -6.43 36.65 -10.86
N SER A 166 -6.88 35.45 -11.25
CA SER A 166 -6.56 34.20 -10.56
C SER A 166 -6.69 33.04 -11.55
N ASP A 167 -5.81 32.05 -11.42
CA ASP A 167 -5.83 30.77 -12.12
C ASP A 167 -6.06 29.58 -11.18
N ILE A 168 -6.43 29.86 -9.91
CA ILE A 168 -6.63 28.86 -8.87
C ILE A 168 -7.92 28.09 -9.15
N ILE A 169 -7.78 26.78 -9.42
CA ILE A 169 -8.92 25.88 -9.72
C ILE A 169 -9.11 24.79 -8.67
N LYS A 170 -8.19 24.64 -7.73
CA LYS A 170 -8.21 23.64 -6.65
C LYS A 170 -7.52 24.18 -5.41
N TYR A 171 -7.89 23.64 -4.26
CA TYR A 171 -7.42 24.11 -2.97
C TYR A 171 -5.89 24.14 -2.78
N PRO A 172 -5.12 23.11 -3.17
CA PRO A 172 -3.66 23.12 -3.01
C PRO A 172 -2.96 24.28 -3.71
N ASP A 173 -3.54 24.82 -4.78
CA ASP A 173 -2.95 25.95 -5.53
C ASP A 173 -3.05 27.26 -4.75
N CYS A 174 -4.00 27.34 -3.81
CA CYS A 174 -4.29 28.54 -3.06
C CYS A 174 -3.33 28.79 -1.89
N ASN A 175 -2.85 27.73 -1.25
CA ASN A 175 -1.93 27.86 -0.14
C ASN A 175 -0.85 26.76 -0.19
N LYS A 176 0.25 27.11 -0.86
CA LYS A 176 1.41 26.22 -1.08
C LYS A 176 2.14 25.79 0.21
N SER A 177 1.80 26.39 1.36
CA SER A 177 2.52 26.17 2.63
C SER A 177 1.93 25.07 3.52
N ILE A 178 0.84 24.44 3.09
CA ILE A 178 0.13 23.49 3.93
C ILE A 178 0.69 22.09 3.71
N LYS A 179 1.57 21.67 4.61
CA LYS A 179 1.84 20.25 4.84
C LYS A 179 0.75 19.71 5.75
N VAL A 180 -0.27 19.09 5.19
CA VAL A 180 -1.28 18.41 6.01
C VAL A 180 -0.86 16.96 6.20
N ASP A 181 -0.74 16.53 7.45
CA ASP A 181 -0.61 15.12 7.78
C ASP A 181 -1.95 14.41 7.52
N GLY A 182 -2.00 13.43 6.63
CA GLY A 182 -3.21 12.65 6.31
C GLY A 182 -3.16 11.94 4.96
N VAL A 183 -4.32 11.55 4.42
CA VAL A 183 -4.46 11.04 3.05
C VAL A 183 -3.97 12.12 2.08
N SER A 184 -3.24 11.74 1.04
CA SER A 184 -2.71 12.74 0.09
C SER A 184 -3.86 13.52 -0.55
N TYR A 185 -3.73 14.84 -0.70
CA TYR A 185 -4.73 15.65 -1.39
C TYR A 185 -5.05 15.08 -2.79
N ASN A 186 -4.09 14.43 -3.44
CA ASN A 186 -4.28 13.74 -4.73
C ASN A 186 -5.27 12.56 -4.63
N GLN A 187 -5.28 11.85 -3.51
CA GLN A 187 -6.23 10.75 -3.29
C GLN A 187 -7.64 11.29 -3.05
N ILE A 188 -7.79 12.41 -2.34
CA ILE A 188 -9.08 13.09 -2.16
C ILE A 188 -9.58 13.67 -3.49
N ALA A 189 -8.69 14.30 -4.28
CA ALA A 189 -9.02 14.78 -5.62
C ALA A 189 -9.49 13.64 -6.54
N THR A 190 -8.82 12.48 -6.51
CA THR A 190 -9.25 11.28 -7.25
C THR A 190 -10.66 10.82 -6.83
N LEU A 191 -10.97 10.87 -5.53
CA LEU A 191 -12.32 10.52 -5.05
C LEU A 191 -13.37 11.51 -5.55
N GLU A 192 -13.08 12.80 -5.48
CA GLU A 192 -13.97 13.85 -5.99
C GLU A 192 -14.25 13.68 -7.50
N GLU A 193 -13.21 13.45 -8.31
CA GLU A 193 -13.35 13.25 -9.76
C GLU A 193 -14.10 11.97 -10.09
N LYS A 194 -13.73 10.87 -9.45
CA LYS A 194 -14.29 9.54 -9.74
C LYS A 194 -15.76 9.41 -9.36
N TYR A 195 -16.14 9.99 -8.21
CA TYR A 195 -17.50 9.85 -7.67
C TYR A 195 -18.34 11.12 -7.79
N SER A 196 -17.79 12.18 -8.38
CA SER A 196 -18.44 13.50 -8.46
C SER A 196 -18.93 14.00 -7.09
N CYS A 197 -18.16 13.73 -6.03
CA CYS A 197 -18.48 14.12 -4.67
C CYS A 197 -17.64 15.33 -4.25
N SER A 198 -18.09 16.08 -3.25
CA SER A 198 -17.23 17.05 -2.55
C SER A 198 -17.76 17.33 -1.14
N GLY A 199 -16.88 17.77 -0.26
CA GLY A 199 -17.12 17.84 1.18
C GLY A 199 -17.07 16.47 1.85
N TRP A 200 -17.12 16.45 3.18
CA TRP A 200 -17.02 15.18 3.93
C TRP A 200 -18.39 14.51 4.10
N CYS A 201 -19.22 15.05 4.99
CA CYS A 201 -20.54 14.48 5.32
C CYS A 201 -21.68 15.01 4.47
N LYS A 202 -21.54 16.25 4.03
CA LYS A 202 -22.53 16.96 3.24
C LYS A 202 -21.86 17.36 1.94
N GLN A 203 -22.67 17.39 0.90
CA GLN A 203 -22.28 17.93 -0.39
C GLN A 203 -21.77 19.36 -0.20
N HIS A 204 -20.55 19.60 -0.66
CA HIS A 204 -20.00 20.94 -0.82
C HIS A 204 -20.37 21.48 -2.21
N PRO A 205 -20.66 22.78 -2.36
CA PRO A 205 -21.12 23.33 -3.65
C PRO A 205 -20.06 23.36 -4.75
N VAL A 206 -18.79 23.30 -4.39
CA VAL A 206 -17.65 23.30 -5.31
C VAL A 206 -16.76 22.10 -5.00
N TYR A 207 -16.13 21.54 -6.01
CA TYR A 207 -14.99 20.65 -5.84
C TYR A 207 -13.86 21.38 -5.12
N LEU A 208 -13.34 20.78 -4.04
CA LEU A 208 -12.33 21.41 -3.20
C LEU A 208 -10.92 21.03 -3.66
N PHE A 209 -10.68 19.76 -3.97
CA PHE A 209 -9.35 19.21 -4.23
C PHE A 209 -9.12 18.90 -5.70
N SER A 210 -10.19 18.61 -6.43
CA SER A 210 -10.23 18.49 -7.88
C SER A 210 -10.60 19.83 -8.54
N ASN A 211 -10.67 19.85 -9.87
CA ASN A 211 -10.95 21.07 -10.61
C ASN A 211 -12.38 21.56 -10.34
N ILE A 212 -12.50 22.79 -9.80
CA ILE A 212 -13.78 23.48 -9.58
C ILE A 212 -14.66 23.51 -10.83
N ASN A 213 -14.06 23.56 -12.02
CA ASN A 213 -14.77 23.61 -13.30
C ASN A 213 -15.33 22.26 -13.78
N ASN A 214 -15.21 21.19 -12.99
CA ASN A 214 -15.82 19.89 -13.30
C ASN A 214 -17.35 19.88 -13.13
N GLY A 215 -17.94 20.98 -12.65
CA GLY A 215 -19.38 21.15 -12.45
C GLY A 215 -19.75 21.12 -10.97
N ILE A 216 -21.03 20.88 -10.69
CA ILE A 216 -21.57 20.84 -9.32
C ILE A 216 -21.44 19.40 -8.78
N PRO A 217 -20.74 19.18 -7.64
CA PRO A 217 -20.68 17.88 -6.98
C PRO A 217 -22.08 17.39 -6.60
N LYS A 218 -22.31 16.09 -6.53
CA LYS A 218 -23.64 15.51 -6.24
C LYS A 218 -23.85 15.18 -4.77
N ASP A 219 -22.82 14.68 -4.10
CA ASP A 219 -22.90 14.10 -2.77
C ASP A 219 -21.66 14.42 -1.93
N GLY A 220 -21.71 14.13 -0.62
CA GLY A 220 -20.52 14.15 0.25
C GLY A 220 -19.62 12.94 0.02
N CYS A 221 -18.30 13.10 0.16
CA CYS A 221 -17.34 12.05 -0.19
C CYS A 221 -17.19 10.92 0.85
N PHE A 222 -17.72 11.06 2.06
CA PHE A 222 -17.54 10.08 3.13
C PHE A 222 -18.00 8.67 2.76
N THR A 223 -19.19 8.53 2.17
CA THR A 223 -19.76 7.22 1.83
C THR A 223 -18.89 6.49 0.80
N TYR A 224 -18.40 7.21 -0.20
CA TYR A 224 -17.52 6.66 -1.24
C TYR A 224 -16.13 6.35 -0.68
N PHE A 225 -15.59 7.22 0.17
CA PHE A 225 -14.35 6.96 0.90
C PHE A 225 -14.46 5.67 1.73
N GLN A 226 -15.55 5.51 2.48
CA GLN A 226 -15.81 4.31 3.28
C GLN A 226 -15.89 3.06 2.40
N GLN A 227 -16.62 3.12 1.29
CA GLN A 227 -16.72 2.00 0.35
C GLN A 227 -15.37 1.61 -0.25
N GLU A 228 -14.57 2.57 -0.71
CA GLU A 228 -13.22 2.29 -1.21
C GLU A 228 -12.31 1.75 -0.11
N TYR A 229 -12.34 2.35 1.08
CA TYR A 229 -11.51 1.92 2.20
C TYR A 229 -11.80 0.47 2.60
N ILE A 230 -13.08 0.11 2.73
CA ILE A 230 -13.50 -1.27 3.01
C ILE A 230 -13.05 -2.21 1.87
N TYR A 231 -13.22 -1.79 0.62
CA TYR A 231 -12.77 -2.57 -0.54
C TYR A 231 -11.26 -2.85 -0.49
N TYR A 232 -10.43 -1.82 -0.24
CA TYR A 232 -8.98 -1.97 -0.17
C TYR A 232 -8.52 -2.80 1.03
N VAL A 233 -9.14 -2.64 2.20
CA VAL A 233 -8.82 -3.45 3.39
C VAL A 233 -9.18 -4.91 3.16
N ASN A 234 -10.37 -5.20 2.61
CA ASN A 234 -10.79 -6.57 2.30
C ASN A 234 -9.90 -7.21 1.24
N ARG A 235 -9.55 -6.46 0.20
CA ARG A 235 -8.64 -6.95 -0.85
C ARG A 235 -7.26 -7.23 -0.28
N SER A 236 -6.70 -6.31 0.50
CA SER A 236 -5.40 -6.49 1.16
C SER A 236 -5.42 -7.70 2.07
N TYR A 237 -6.47 -7.87 2.88
CA TYR A 237 -6.63 -9.04 3.74
C TYR A 237 -6.58 -10.36 2.95
N ILE A 238 -7.31 -10.46 1.84
CA ILE A 238 -7.28 -11.65 0.98
C ILE A 238 -5.88 -11.87 0.39
N ASP A 239 -5.24 -10.81 -0.10
CA ASP A 239 -3.89 -10.88 -0.68
C ASP A 239 -2.87 -11.38 0.35
N TYR A 240 -2.90 -10.87 1.59
CA TYR A 240 -2.02 -11.31 2.68
C TYR A 240 -2.31 -12.75 3.13
N LEU A 241 -3.57 -13.18 3.13
CA LEU A 241 -3.94 -14.56 3.44
C LEU A 241 -3.34 -15.54 2.39
N ILE A 242 -3.38 -15.18 1.10
CA ILE A 242 -2.75 -15.97 0.04
C ILE A 242 -1.23 -16.04 0.26
N VAL A 243 -0.60 -14.91 0.60
CA VAL A 243 0.84 -14.85 0.90
C VAL A 243 1.20 -15.75 2.08
N ASP A 244 0.42 -15.72 3.17
CA ASP A 244 0.65 -16.56 4.35
C ASP A 244 0.54 -18.06 4.03
N ILE A 245 -0.43 -18.45 3.21
CA ILE A 245 -0.55 -19.85 2.75
C ILE A 245 0.68 -20.25 1.93
N LEU A 246 1.07 -19.46 0.93
CA LEU A 246 2.26 -19.73 0.10
C LEU A 246 3.52 -19.77 0.94
N TYR A 247 3.59 -18.93 1.97
CA TYR A 247 4.68 -18.88 2.91
C TYR A 247 4.79 -20.16 3.75
N ILE A 248 3.68 -20.68 4.30
CA ILE A 248 3.65 -21.94 5.04
C ILE A 248 4.12 -23.10 4.17
N PHE A 249 3.70 -23.14 2.89
CA PHE A 249 4.19 -24.14 1.93
C PHE A 249 5.70 -24.02 1.70
N ASN A 250 6.21 -22.81 1.50
CA ASN A 250 7.64 -22.56 1.33
C ASN A 250 8.46 -22.98 2.55
N LEU A 251 7.98 -22.69 3.77
CA LEU A 251 8.62 -23.12 5.01
C LEU A 251 8.63 -24.66 5.13
N GLY A 252 7.50 -25.30 4.82
CA GLY A 252 7.41 -26.77 4.80
C GLY A 252 8.41 -27.41 3.84
N PHE A 253 8.56 -26.82 2.64
CA PHE A 253 9.55 -27.25 1.65
C PHE A 253 10.99 -27.00 2.09
N ALA A 254 11.29 -25.86 2.72
CA ALA A 254 12.61 -25.57 3.27
C ALA A 254 13.02 -26.59 4.36
N ILE A 255 12.10 -26.91 5.28
CA ILE A 255 12.31 -27.92 6.32
C ILE A 255 12.53 -29.31 5.69
N CYS A 256 11.71 -29.69 4.71
CA CYS A 256 11.88 -30.95 3.99
C CYS A 256 13.22 -31.03 3.26
N GLN A 257 13.66 -29.95 2.62
CA GLN A 257 14.95 -29.86 1.95
C GLN A 257 16.10 -30.01 2.95
N CYS A 258 16.02 -29.35 4.11
CA CYS A 258 17.01 -29.47 5.18
C CYS A 258 17.14 -30.93 5.65
N TYR A 259 16.00 -31.57 5.93
CA TYR A 259 15.95 -32.97 6.37
C TYR A 259 16.53 -33.94 5.33
N GLN A 260 16.12 -33.83 4.07
CA GLN A 260 16.61 -34.70 2.99
C GLN A 260 18.10 -34.51 2.72
N THR A 261 18.60 -33.26 2.77
CA THR A 261 20.03 -32.96 2.58
C THR A 261 20.87 -33.57 3.70
N SER A 262 20.42 -33.48 4.95
CA SER A 262 21.09 -34.10 6.11
C SER A 262 21.13 -35.63 5.98
N ARG A 263 20.00 -36.25 5.59
CA ARG A 263 19.92 -37.70 5.38
C ARG A 263 20.84 -38.18 4.26
N HIS A 264 20.91 -37.46 3.13
CA HIS A 264 21.79 -37.80 2.02
C HIS A 264 23.28 -37.69 2.39
N LYS A 265 23.68 -36.67 3.17
CA LYS A 265 25.07 -36.57 3.67
C LYS A 265 25.43 -37.75 4.56
N LYS A 266 24.59 -38.09 5.55
CA LYS A 266 24.81 -39.27 6.40
C LYS A 266 24.91 -40.55 5.57
N SER A 267 24.01 -40.75 4.60
CA SER A 267 24.01 -41.92 3.72
C SER A 267 25.28 -42.08 2.87
N ARG A 268 26.02 -41.02 2.53
CA ARG A 268 27.29 -41.11 1.77
C ARG A 268 28.51 -41.27 2.68
N ILE A 269 28.50 -40.65 3.84
CA ILE A 269 29.64 -40.65 4.77
C ILE A 269 29.81 -42.02 5.42
N TYR A 270 28.73 -42.68 5.86
CA TYR A 270 28.80 -44.01 6.48
C TYR A 270 29.48 -45.09 5.61
N PRO A 271 29.13 -45.27 4.32
CA PRO A 271 29.81 -46.25 3.47
C PRO A 271 31.25 -45.88 3.15
N GLN A 272 31.61 -44.59 3.06
CA GLN A 272 33.01 -44.19 2.87
C GLN A 272 33.88 -44.51 4.09
N ILE A 273 33.39 -44.19 5.30
CA ILE A 273 34.09 -44.54 6.54
C ILE A 273 34.19 -46.06 6.71
N LEU A 274 33.14 -46.81 6.38
CA LEU A 274 33.18 -48.27 6.40
C LEU A 274 34.19 -48.84 5.38
N TYR A 275 34.31 -48.24 4.21
CA TYR A 275 35.26 -48.66 3.19
C TYR A 275 36.71 -48.37 3.61
N GLU A 276 36.98 -47.20 4.20
CA GLU A 276 38.30 -46.85 4.75
C GLU A 276 38.68 -47.76 5.93
N LEU A 277 37.75 -48.03 6.85
CA LEU A 277 37.98 -48.95 7.97
C LEU A 277 38.14 -50.42 7.55
N ALA A 278 37.49 -50.85 6.47
CA ALA A 278 37.66 -52.21 5.94
C ALA A 278 38.95 -52.39 5.11
N SER A 279 39.61 -51.28 4.74
CA SER A 279 40.87 -51.28 3.99
C SER A 279 42.13 -51.24 4.85
N GLN A 280 41.96 -51.07 6.18
CA GLN A 280 43.03 -51.16 7.19
C GLN A 280 43.03 -52.55 7.84
#